data_AF-A0A930GSI9-F1
#
_entry.id   AF-A0A930GSI9-F1
#
_cell.length_a   1.000
_cell.length_b   1.000
_cell.length_c   1.000
_cell.angle_alpha   90.00
_cell.angle_beta   90.00
_cell.angle_gamma   90.00
#
_symmetry.space_group_name_H-M   'P 1'
#
loop_
_entity.id
_entity.type
_entity.pdbx_description
1 polymer ?
#
loop_
_entity_poly.entity_id
_entity_poly.type
_entity_poly.pdbx_seq_one_letter_code
_entity_poly.pdbx_strand_id
1 'polypeptide(L)' 'MKIYMAPMEGVTNYVFRKVYIKHFSGVDKFFTPFITPHMKKGFSKSELMELNSEYNKGQYLIPQILTN' A
#
# COMPACT_ATOMS: atom_id res chain seq x y z
N MET A 1 7.63 20.54 -5.30
CA MET A 1 6.76 20.11 -4.17
C MET A 1 6.65 18.59 -4.23
N LYS A 2 6.66 17.88 -3.09
CA LYS A 2 6.46 16.42 -3.07
C LYS A 2 5.04 16.10 -2.60
N ILE A 3 4.33 15.24 -3.34
CA ILE A 3 2.94 14.86 -3.05
C ILE A 3 2.88 13.38 -2.73
N TYR A 4 2.39 13.06 -1.54
CA TYR A 4 2.34 11.69 -1.03
C TYR A 4 0.90 11.27 -0.77
N MET A 5 0.52 10.09 -1.25
CA MET A 5 -0.80 9.53 -1.00
C MET A 5 -0.84 8.92 0.40
N ALA A 6 -1.58 9.55 1.31
CA ALA A 6 -1.74 9.05 2.68
C ALA A 6 -2.31 7.62 2.70
N PRO A 7 -1.88 6.77 3.65
CA PRO A 7 -2.49 5.48 3.87
C PRO A 7 -3.84 5.66 4.56
N MET A 8 -4.89 5.10 3.96
CA MET A 8 -6.24 5.10 4.49
C MET A 8 -6.79 3.68 4.47
N GLU A 9 -6.95 3.10 5.66
CA GLU A 9 -7.47 1.74 5.84
C GLU A 9 -8.85 1.60 5.18
N GLY A 10 -9.02 0.52 4.41
CA GLY A 10 -10.24 0.29 3.63
C GLY A 10 -10.42 1.16 2.38
N VAL A 11 -9.55 2.14 2.11
CA VAL A 11 -9.66 3.04 0.95
C VAL A 11 -8.47 2.89 0.00
N THR A 12 -7.24 3.21 0.45
CA THR A 12 -6.07 3.26 -0.43
C THR A 12 -5.35 1.90 -0.52
N ASN A 13 -6.10 0.84 -0.76
CA ASN A 13 -5.58 -0.53 -0.94
C ASN A 13 -4.88 -0.72 -2.30
N TYR A 14 -4.31 -1.90 -2.54
CA TYR A 14 -3.59 -2.21 -3.77
C TYR A 14 -4.43 -2.02 -5.05
N VAL A 15 -5.75 -2.27 -4.99
CA VAL A 15 -6.67 -2.07 -6.12
C VAL A 15 -6.81 -0.58 -6.41
N PHE A 16 -7.08 0.22 -5.39
CA PHE A 16 -7.20 1.68 -5.53
C PHE A 16 -5.93 2.28 -6.13
N ARG A 17 -4.76 1.96 -5.57
CA ARG A 17 -3.49 2.52 -6.04
C ARG A 17 -3.17 2.09 -7.48
N LYS A 18 -3.46 0.84 -7.83
CA LYS A 18 -3.31 0.32 -9.20
C LYS A 18 -4.18 1.08 -10.21
N VAL A 19 -5.44 1.34 -9.85
CA VAL A 19 -6.35 2.14 -10.68
C VAL A 19 -5.89 3.59 -10.73
N TYR A 20 -5.42 4.15 -9.61
CA TYR A 20 -4.93 5.52 -9.54
C TYR A 20 -3.80 5.76 -10.54
N ILE A 21 -2.73 4.97 -10.52
CA ILE A 21 -1.59 5.16 -11.44
C ILE A 21 -1.94 4.91 -12.92
N LYS A 22 -3.05 4.20 -13.20
CA LYS A 22 -3.53 3.97 -14.56
C LYS A 22 -4.23 5.21 -15.14
N HIS A 23 -4.85 6.03 -14.29
CA HIS A 23 -5.73 7.13 -14.73
C HIS A 23 -5.26 8.51 -14.27
N PHE A 24 -4.40 8.59 -13.26
CA PHE A 24 -3.94 9.80 -12.63
C PHE A 24 -2.43 9.78 -12.44
N SER A 25 -1.85 10.97 -12.34
CA SER A 25 -0.42 11.21 -12.10
C SER A 25 -0.25 12.34 -11.07
N GLY A 26 0.99 12.57 -10.63
CA GLY A 26 1.33 13.64 -9.70
C GLY A 26 1.50 13.22 -8.24
N VAL A 27 1.37 11.93 -7.92
CA VAL A 27 1.79 11.35 -6.64
C VAL A 27 3.18 10.75 -6.77
N ASP A 28 4.10 11.16 -5.90
CA ASP A 28 5.49 10.72 -5.91
C ASP A 28 5.73 9.44 -5.09
N LYS A 29 4.83 9.16 -4.13
CA LYS A 29 4.99 8.07 -3.17
C LYS A 29 3.63 7.60 -2.64
N PHE A 30 3.53 6.29 -2.48
CA PHE A 30 2.35 5.61 -1.94
C PHE A 30 2.70 4.89 -0.63
N PHE A 31 1.69 4.66 0.19
CA PHE A 31 1.82 3.86 1.41
C PHE A 31 0.78 2.73 1.41
N THR A 32 1.14 1.57 1.96
CA THR A 32 0.16 0.52 2.23
C THR A 32 -0.76 0.97 3.37
N PRO A 33 -1.99 0.42 3.47
CA PRO A 33 -2.71 0.33 4.73
C PRO A 33 -1.87 -0.42 5.80
N PHE A 34 -2.36 -0.46 7.03
CA PHE A 34 -1.55 -0.93 8.16
C PHE A 34 -1.25 -2.43 8.05
N ILE A 35 0.03 -2.77 8.16
CA ILE A 35 0.51 -4.14 8.34
C ILE A 35 0.76 -4.33 9.83
N THR A 36 0.08 -5.31 10.42
CA THR A 36 0.16 -5.56 11.86
C THR A 36 1.00 -6.82 12.12
N PRO A 37 2.01 -6.79 12.99
CA PRO A 37 2.73 -7.98 13.39
C PRO A 37 1.79 -8.99 14.06
N HIS A 38 1.63 -10.17 13.48
CA HIS A 38 0.85 -11.25 14.08
C HIS A 38 1.76 -12.15 14.91
N MET A 39 1.47 -12.38 16.19
CA MET A 39 2.37 -13.12 17.10
C MET A 39 2.62 -14.60 16.72
N LYS A 40 1.75 -15.21 15.89
CA LYS A 40 1.80 -16.66 15.58
C LYS A 40 1.53 -17.00 14.10
N LYS A 41 1.27 -15.99 13.25
CA LYS A 41 0.98 -16.17 11.82
C LYS A 41 1.88 -15.22 11.03
N GLY A 42 2.33 -15.63 9.85
CA GLY A 42 2.95 -14.70 8.91
C GLY A 42 1.93 -13.68 8.38
N PHE A 43 2.24 -13.03 7.27
CA PHE A 43 1.30 -12.15 6.60
C PHE A 43 -0.02 -12.86 6.28
N SER A 44 -1.13 -12.16 6.52
CA SER A 44 -2.44 -12.52 5.97
C SER A 44 -2.43 -12.45 4.44
N LYS A 45 -3.41 -13.09 3.81
CA LYS A 45 -3.56 -13.04 2.35
C LYS A 45 -3.69 -11.59 1.85
N SER A 46 -4.41 -10.73 2.56
CA SER A 46 -4.56 -9.31 2.21
C SER A 46 -3.24 -8.56 2.30
N GLU A 47 -2.47 -8.74 3.38
CA GLU A 47 -1.14 -8.11 3.51
C GLU A 47 -0.17 -8.59 2.42
N LEU A 48 -0.21 -9.87 2.04
CA LEU A 48 0.57 -10.38 0.90
C LEU A 48 0.15 -9.73 -0.43
N MET A 49 -1.13 -9.45 -0.64
CA MET A 49 -1.57 -8.73 -1.84
C MET A 49 -1.10 -7.28 -1.82
N GLU A 50 -1.12 -6.62 -0.65
CA GLU A 50 -0.58 -5.26 -0.50
C GLU A 50 0.92 -5.18 -0.79
N LEU A 51 1.68 -6.24 -0.46
CA LEU A 51 3.13 -6.32 -0.67
C LEU A 51 3.55 -6.91 -2.03
N ASN A 52 2.60 -7.35 -2.85
CA ASN A 52 2.90 -8.02 -4.11
C ASN A 52 3.60 -7.06 -5.12
N SER A 53 4.80 -7.42 -5.58
CA SER A 53 5.60 -6.56 -6.46
C SER A 53 4.92 -6.25 -7.80
N GLU A 54 4.21 -7.22 -8.38
CA GLU A 54 3.53 -7.06 -9.67
C GLU A 54 2.33 -6.12 -9.56
N TYR A 55 1.61 -6.14 -8.43
CA TYR A 55 0.47 -5.24 -8.21
C TYR A 55 0.89 -3.81 -7.94
N ASN A 56 2.10 -3.62 -7.41
CA ASN A 56 2.65 -2.32 -7.07
C ASN A 56 3.63 -1.80 -8.14
N LYS A 57 3.70 -2.45 -9.30
CA LYS A 57 4.57 -2.03 -10.41
C LYS A 57 4.26 -0.57 -10.80
N GLY A 58 5.31 0.25 -10.88
CA GLY A 58 5.20 1.68 -11.18
C GLY A 58 4.82 2.55 -9.98
N GLN A 59 4.64 1.97 -8.78
CA GLN A 59 4.42 2.71 -7.54
C GLN A 59 5.72 2.72 -6.73
N TYR A 60 6.13 3.90 -6.24
CA TYR A 60 7.09 3.95 -5.13
C TYR A 60 6.33 3.73 -3.81
N LEU A 61 6.09 2.45 -3.49
CA LEU A 61 5.29 2.02 -2.34
C LEU A 61 6.15 1.80 -1.10
N ILE A 62 5.72 2.39 0.02
CA ILE A 62 6.33 2.20 1.34
C ILE A 62 5.35 1.45 2.27
N PRO A 63 5.73 0.30 2.82
CA PRO A 63 4.92 -0.39 3.82
C PRO A 63 4.73 0.44 5.09
N GLN A 64 3.51 0.49 5.61
CA GLN A 64 3.18 1.10 6.90
C GLN A 64 2.97 0.02 7.95
N ILE A 65 3.79 0.01 9.00
CA ILE A 65 3.71 -0.95 10.11
C ILE A 65 2.97 -0.28 11.27
N LEU A 66 1.99 -0.98 11.85
CA LEU A 66 1.33 -0.57 13.08
C LEU A 66 1.55 -1.63 14.16
N THR A 67 2.12 -1.20 15.29
CA THR A 67 2.37 -2.05 16.46
C THR A 67 2.09 -1.26 17.73
N ASN A 68 1.78 -1.98 18.81
CA ASN A 68 1.80 -1.45 20.17
C ASN A 68 3.23 -1.39 20.72
#